data_AF-A0A2S0L7X3-F1
#
_entry.id   AF-A0A2S0L7X3-F1
#
_cell.length_a   1.000
_cell.length_b   1.000
_cell.length_c   1.000
_cell.angle_alpha   90.00
_cell.angle_beta   90.00
_cell.angle_gamma   90.00
#
_symmetry.space_group_name_H-M   'P 1'
#
loop_
_entity.id
_entity.type
_entity.pdbx_description
1 polymer ?
#
loop_
_entity_poly.entity_id
_entity_poly.type
_entity_poly.pdbx_seq_one_letter_code
_entity_poly.pdbx_strand_id
1 'polypeptide(L)'
;MNTENSKTDFKLIKFSLEFERGYSWEKDSEKQKDRYEGYVKFSNDINEEFILKVDDDISLQIIKFIANKLAENTESLVKNITNCINNENP
;
A
#
# COMPACT_ATOMS: atom_id res chain seq x y z
N MET A 1 0.18 -1.43 26.09
CA MET A 1 -1.27 -1.66 25.89
C MET A 1 -1.38 -2.73 24.83
N ASN A 2 -1.94 -3.89 25.19
CA ASN A 2 -2.16 -4.97 24.21
C ASN A 2 -3.28 -4.52 23.28
N THR A 3 -2.95 -4.19 22.03
CA THR A 3 -3.93 -4.01 20.97
C THR A 3 -4.49 -5.39 20.66
N GLU A 4 -5.57 -5.77 21.35
CA GLU A 4 -6.42 -6.86 20.87
C GLU A 4 -7.00 -6.39 19.54
N ASN A 5 -6.53 -6.98 18.44
CA ASN A 5 -7.09 -6.71 17.11
C ASN A 5 -8.59 -7.02 17.16
N SER A 6 -9.41 -5.99 17.05
CA SER A 6 -10.85 -6.16 16.99
C SER A 6 -11.20 -6.91 15.71
N LYS A 7 -12.24 -7.75 15.73
CA LYS A 7 -12.71 -8.42 14.49
C LYS A 7 -13.11 -7.43 13.40
N THR A 8 -13.35 -6.18 13.77
CA THR A 8 -13.69 -5.05 12.89
C THR A 8 -12.48 -4.29 12.36
N ASP A 9 -11.26 -4.63 12.80
CA ASP A 9 -10.05 -3.96 12.33
C ASP A 9 -9.79 -4.33 10.87
N PHE A 10 -9.76 -3.32 10.02
CA PHE A 10 -9.49 -3.47 8.60
C PHE A 10 -7.99 -3.66 8.36
N LYS A 11 -7.65 -4.75 7.67
CA LYS A 11 -6.30 -5.10 7.24
C LYS A 11 -6.18 -4.88 5.74
N LEU A 12 -5.03 -4.39 5.30
CA LEU A 12 -4.72 -4.29 3.88
C LEU A 12 -4.58 -5.70 3.30
N ILE A 13 -5.40 -6.04 2.31
CA ILE A 13 -5.36 -7.36 1.65
C ILE A 13 -4.71 -7.26 0.27
N LYS A 14 -4.95 -6.15 -0.44
CA LYS A 14 -4.40 -5.94 -1.79
C LYS A 14 -4.12 -4.46 -2.05
N PHE A 15 -2.98 -4.23 -2.68
CA PHE A 15 -2.66 -2.99 -3.38
C PHE A 15 -2.46 -3.33 -4.86
N SER A 16 -3.13 -2.62 -5.77
CA SER A 16 -2.80 -2.64 -7.19
C SER A 16 -2.69 -1.24 -7.76
N LEU A 17 -1.84 -1.11 -8.77
CA LEU A 17 -1.74 0.08 -9.61
C LEU A 17 -1.99 -0.40 -11.03
N GLU A 18 -3.06 0.08 -11.64
CA GLU A 18 -3.51 -0.40 -12.94
C GLU A 18 -3.58 0.78 -13.91
N PHE A 19 -3.10 0.57 -15.13
CA PHE A 19 -3.19 1.58 -16.17
C PHE A 19 -4.60 1.53 -16.78
N GLU A 20 -5.34 2.62 -16.61
CA GLU A 20 -6.70 2.75 -17.11
C GLU A 20 -6.69 3.65 -18.36
N ARG A 21 -7.15 3.09 -19.47
CA ARG A 21 -7.31 3.84 -20.72
C ARG A 21 -8.60 4.63 -20.69
N GLY A 22 -8.50 5.96 -20.72
CA GLY A 22 -9.58 6.92 -21.01
C GLY A 22 -10.91 6.85 -20.23
N TYR A 23 -11.23 5.83 -19.45
CA TYR A 23 -12.57 5.71 -18.86
C TYR A 23 -12.65 6.45 -17.53
N SER A 24 -12.83 7.77 -17.56
CA SER A 24 -13.41 8.50 -16.42
C SER A 24 -14.93 8.60 -16.63
N TRP A 25 -15.68 8.96 -15.59
CA TRP A 25 -17.11 9.30 -15.70
C TRP A 25 -17.39 10.50 -16.64
N GLU A 26 -16.33 11.05 -17.27
CA GLU A 26 -16.37 12.09 -18.27
C GLU A 26 -16.88 11.53 -19.60
N LYS A 27 -18.01 12.08 -20.05
CA LYS A 27 -18.66 11.65 -21.29
C LYS A 27 -17.97 12.19 -22.54
N ASP A 28 -17.15 13.23 -22.37
CA ASP A 28 -16.44 13.91 -23.43
C ASP A 28 -15.10 13.22 -23.73
N SER A 29 -15.02 12.55 -24.89
CA SER A 29 -13.86 11.75 -25.30
C SER A 29 -12.57 12.57 -25.45
N GLU A 30 -12.65 13.89 -25.66
CA GLU A 30 -11.46 14.74 -25.74
C GLU A 30 -10.88 15.09 -24.36
N LYS A 31 -11.69 14.94 -23.30
CA LYS A 31 -11.28 15.17 -21.90
C LYS A 31 -10.90 13.89 -21.16
N GLN A 32 -11.16 12.74 -21.77
CA GLN A 32 -10.70 11.45 -21.31
C GLN A 32 -9.18 11.39 -21.37
N LYS A 33 -8.56 11.04 -20.24
CA LYS A 33 -7.10 10.91 -20.12
C LYS A 33 -6.76 9.54 -19.57
N ASP A 34 -5.78 8.94 -20.22
CA ASP A 34 -5.08 7.78 -19.71
C ASP A 34 -4.42 8.14 -18.38
N ARG A 35 -4.55 7.25 -17.40
CA ARG A 35 -4.04 7.46 -16.03
C ARG A 35 -3.72 6.14 -15.36
N TYR A 36 -3.00 6.20 -14.26
CA TYR A 36 -2.87 5.07 -13.37
C TYR A 36 -3.87 5.20 -12.23
N GLU A 37 -4.70 4.19 -12.03
CA GLU A 37 -5.56 4.11 -10.85
C GLU A 37 -4.94 3.19 -9.81
N GLY A 38 -4.72 3.75 -8.62
CA GLY A 38 -4.38 2.96 -7.45
C GLY A 38 -5.65 2.40 -6.82
N TYR A 39 -5.62 1.11 -6.51
CA TYR A 39 -6.67 0.40 -5.82
C TYR A 39 -6.12 -0.16 -4.51
N VAL A 40 -6.71 0.28 -3.40
CA VAL A 40 -6.38 -0.25 -2.08
C VAL A 40 -7.59 -0.99 -1.54
N LYS A 41 -7.44 -2.30 -1.34
CA LYS A 41 -8.49 -3.15 -0.80
C LYS A 41 -8.18 -3.52 0.65
N PHE A 42 -9.09 -3.17 1.53
CA PHE A 42 -9.06 -3.59 2.92
C PHE A 42 -10.14 -4.63 3.19
N SER A 43 -9.88 -5.55 4.11
CA SER A 43 -10.90 -6.44 4.67
C SER A 43 -10.70 -6.64 6.16
N ASN A 44 -11.78 -6.95 6.86
CA ASN A 44 -11.75 -7.33 8.27
C ASN A 44 -12.12 -8.81 8.45
N ASP A 45 -12.08 -9.29 9.69
CA ASP A 45 -12.27 -10.71 10.00
C ASP A 45 -13.75 -11.14 9.94
N ILE A 46 -14.65 -10.23 9.54
CA ILE A 46 -16.07 -10.49 9.23
C ILE A 46 -16.39 -10.38 7.72
N ASN A 47 -15.35 -10.34 6.87
CA ASN A 47 -15.44 -10.26 5.41
C ASN A 47 -16.11 -8.99 4.86
N GLU A 48 -16.13 -7.89 5.61
CA GLU A 48 -16.40 -6.59 5.00
C GLU A 48 -15.20 -6.18 4.15
N GLU A 49 -15.47 -5.58 3.00
CA GLU A 49 -14.42 -5.14 2.07
C GLU A 49 -14.76 -3.76 1.54
N PHE A 50 -13.76 -2.90 1.41
CA PHE A 50 -13.88 -1.67 0.65
C PHE A 50 -12.66 -1.45 -0.23
N ILE A 51 -12.88 -0.78 -1.36
CA ILE A 51 -11.87 -0.45 -2.34
C ILE A 51 -11.82 1.07 -2.46
N LEU A 52 -10.66 1.66 -2.19
CA LEU A 52 -10.41 3.06 -2.48
C LEU A 52 -9.73 3.17 -3.84
N LYS A 53 -10.38 3.88 -4.76
CA LYS A 53 -9.77 4.38 -6.00
C LYS A 53 -9.03 5.68 -5.67
N VAL A 54 -7.76 5.76 -6.01
CA VAL A 54 -6.95 6.96 -5.81
C VAL A 54 -6.41 7.47 -7.14
N ASP A 55 -6.27 8.80 -7.25
CA ASP A 55 -5.70 9.46 -8.44
C ASP A 55 -4.18 9.26 -8.55
N ASP A 56 -3.59 9.77 -9.64
CA ASP A 56 -2.16 9.61 -9.94
C ASP A 56 -1.25 10.17 -8.83
N ASP A 57 -1.62 11.31 -8.24
CA ASP A 57 -0.80 11.99 -7.23
C ASP A 57 -0.77 11.20 -5.92
N ILE A 58 -1.93 10.73 -5.46
CA ILE A 58 -2.03 9.88 -4.27
C ILE A 58 -1.39 8.52 -4.54
N SER A 59 -1.58 7.94 -5.72
CA SER A 59 -0.92 6.70 -6.13
C SER A 59 0.60 6.80 -6.04
N LEU A 60 1.18 7.90 -6.52
CA LEU A 60 2.62 8.15 -6.45
C LEU A 60 3.11 8.28 -4.99
N GLN A 61 2.32 8.94 -4.12
CA GLN A 61 2.64 9.05 -2.70
C GLN A 61 2.62 7.69 -2.00
N ILE A 62 1.64 6.83 -2.30
CA ILE A 62 1.57 5.47 -1.75
C ILE A 62 2.79 4.65 -2.16
N ILE A 63 3.19 4.70 -3.43
CA ILE A 63 4.39 3.99 -3.92
C ILE A 63 5.65 4.47 -3.20
N LYS A 64 5.82 5.80 -3.02
CA LYS A 64 6.94 6.36 -2.26
C LYS A 64 6.96 5.87 -0.81
N PHE A 65 5.79 5.80 -0.16
CA PHE A 65 5.68 5.29 1.20
C PHE A 65 6.07 3.81 1.29
N ILE A 66 5.59 2.97 0.37
CA ILE A 66 5.95 1.55 0.29
C ILE A 66 7.47 1.41 0.08
N ALA A 67 8.05 2.17 -0.85
CA ALA A 67 9.49 2.14 -1.12
C ALA A 67 10.32 2.50 0.11
N ASN A 68 9.92 3.54 0.85
CA ASN A 68 10.60 3.93 2.08
C ASN A 68 10.51 2.84 3.15
N LYS A 69 9.35 2.21 3.33
CA LYS A 69 9.18 1.11 4.30
C LYS A 69 10.00 -0.13 3.93
N LEU A 70 10.14 -0.43 2.65
CA LEU A 70 11.03 -1.51 2.19
C LEU A 70 12.50 -1.19 2.49
N ALA A 71 12.94 0.05 2.29
CA ALA A 71 14.29 0.48 2.63
C ALA A 71 14.56 0.36 4.14
N GLU A 72 13.68 0.88 4.99
CA GLU A 72 13.76 0.77 6.46
C GLU A 72 13.85 -0.69 6.93
N ASN A 73 13.01 -1.57 6.37
CA ASN A 73 13.02 -2.99 6.72
C ASN A 73 14.32 -3.67 6.27
N THR A 74 14.85 -3.30 5.10
CA THR A 74 16.12 -3.83 4.58
C THR A 74 17.28 -3.40 5.46
N GLU A 75 17.33 -2.13 5.88
CA GLU A 75 18.34 -1.62 6.81
C GLU A 75 18.27 -2.35 8.16
N SER A 76 17.07 -2.55 8.71
CA SER A 76 16.87 -3.30 9.96
C SER A 76 17.36 -4.75 9.84
N LEU A 77 17.07 -5.42 8.73
CA LEU A 77 17.55 -6.76 8.45
C LEU A 77 19.08 -6.83 8.37
N VAL A 78 19.71 -5.90 7.64
CA VAL A 78 21.18 -5.83 7.50
C VAL A 78 21.85 -5.59 8.86
N LYS A 79 21.29 -4.68 9.67
CA LYS A 79 21.77 -4.43 11.02
C LYS A 79 21.70 -5.69 11.89
N ASN A 80 20.57 -6.38 11.89
CA ASN A 80 20.39 -7.59 12.68
C ASN A 80 21.38 -8.70 12.28
N ILE A 81 21.59 -8.92 10.97
CA ILE A 81 22.59 -9.88 10.48
C ILE A 81 24.00 -9.49 10.93
N THR A 82 24.35 -8.20 10.83
CA THR A 82 25.68 -7.69 11.23
C THR A 82 25.91 -7.88 12.73
N ASN A 83 24.92 -7.57 13.56
CA ASN A 83 25.00 -7.77 15.01
C ASN A 83 25.14 -9.25 15.39
N CYS A 84 24.40 -10.15 14.72
CA CYS A 84 24.54 -11.59 14.90
C CYS A 84 25.95 -12.09 14.54
N ILE A 85 26.56 -11.57 13.46
CA ILE A 85 27.92 -11.94 13.07
C ILE A 85 28.95 -11.43 14.09
N ASN A 86 28.77 -10.21 14.60
CA ASN A 86 29.71 -9.58 15.51
C ASN A 86 29.57 -10.06 16.97
N ASN A 87 28.63 -10.97 17.27
CA ASN A 87 28.29 -11.39 18.64
C ASN A 87 27.98 -10.22 19.58
N GLU A 88 27.43 -9.12 19.06
CA GLU A 88 26.85 -8.08 19.91
C GLU A 88 25.52 -8.62 20.42
N ASN A 89 25.47 -9.03 21.70
CA ASN A 89 24.21 -9.36 22.36
C ASN A 89 23.26 -8.15 22.29
N PRO A 90 21.98 -8.35 21.95
CA PRO A 90 21.00 -7.27 21.83
C PRO A 90 20.79 -6.49 23.14
#